data_AF-A0A7C5JMI8-F1
#
_entry.id   AF-A0A7C5JMI8-F1
#
_cell.length_a   1.000
_cell.length_b   1.000
_cell.length_c   1.000
_cell.angle_alpha   90.00
_cell.angle_beta   90.00
_cell.angle_gamma   90.00
#
_symmetry.space_group_name_H-M   'P 1'
#
loop_
_entity.id
_entity.type
_entity.pdbx_description
1 polymer ?
#
loop_
_entity_poly.entity_id
_entity_poly.type
_entity_poly.pdbx_seq_one_letter_code
_entity_poly.pdbx_strand_id
1 'polypeptide(L)' 'WGGIEYLGFENGVVTVRLYGACSTCSSATVTLKAGVEQILKSMVPDVKEVVQDFGY' A
#
# COMPACT_ATOMS: atom_id res chain seq x y z
N TRP A 1 -8.06 14.76 -4.58
CA TRP A 1 -8.79 13.55 -4.19
C TRP A 1 -7.92 12.36 -4.56
N GLY A 2 -7.27 11.77 -3.55
CA GLY A 2 -6.57 10.49 -3.67
C GLY A 2 -7.16 9.53 -2.63
N GLY A 3 -7.18 8.24 -2.93
CA GLY A 3 -7.74 7.19 -2.10
C GLY A 3 -6.84 5.95 -2.10
N ILE A 4 -6.91 5.20 -1.01
CA ILE A 4 -6.37 3.85 -0.86
C ILE A 4 -7.55 2.90 -0.96
N GLU A 5 -7.43 1.87 -1.79
CA GLU A 5 -8.35 0.74 -1.83
C GLU A 5 -7.62 -0.53 -1.46
N TYR A 6 -8.25 -1.30 -0.59
CA TYR A 6 -7.77 -2.61 -0.22
C TYR A 6 -8.34 -3.63 -1.22
N LEU A 7 -7.46 -4.35 -1.93
CA LEU A 7 -7.85 -5.32 -2.95
C LEU A 7 -7.98 -6.73 -2.39
N GLY A 8 -7.16 -7.09 -1.40
CA GLY A 8 -7.20 -8.42 -0.80
C GLY A 8 -5.96 -8.77 0.00
N PHE A 9 -6.03 -9.92 0.68
CA PHE A 9 -4.93 -10.49 1.45
C PHE A 9 -4.87 -11.99 1.18
N GLU A 10 -3.75 -12.46 0.64
CA GLU A 10 -3.52 -13.88 0.35
C GLU A 10 -2.11 -14.30 0.76
N ASN A 11 -1.98 -15.43 1.45
CA ASN A 11 -0.68 -16.04 1.81
C ASN A 11 0.29 -15.09 2.55
N GLY A 12 -0.22 -14.13 3.32
CA GLY A 12 0.60 -13.12 3.98
C GLY A 12 0.92 -11.90 3.11
N VAL A 13 0.37 -11.82 1.90
CA VAL A 13 0.58 -10.71 0.97
C VAL A 13 -0.67 -9.84 0.92
N VAL A 14 -0.54 -8.59 1.34
CA VAL A 14 -1.62 -7.58 1.28
C VAL A 14 -1.50 -6.82 -0.02
N THR A 15 -2.57 -6.75 -0.80
CA THR A 15 -2.63 -6.00 -2.05
C THR A 15 -3.48 -4.75 -1.86
N VAL A 16 -2.91 -3.58 -2.13
CA VAL A 16 -3.60 -2.29 -2.06
C VAL A 16 -3.46 -1.53 -3.38
N ARG A 17 -4.51 -0.82 -3.78
CA ARG A 17 -4.51 0.06 -4.94
C ARG A 17 -4.52 1.50 -4.46
N LEU A 18 -3.52 2.27 -4.87
CA LEU A 18 -3.51 3.72 -4.64
C LEU A 18 -4.01 4.40 -5.90
N TYR A 19 -5.07 5.21 -5.79
CA TYR A 19 -5.56 5.99 -6.92
C TYR A 19 -5.74 7.46 -6.53
N GLY A 20 -5.36 8.35 -7.44
CA GLY A 20 -5.61 9.77 -7.32
C GLY A 20 -4.41 10.61 -6.88
N ALA A 21 -4.54 11.89 -7.20
CA ALA A 21 -3.46 12.80 -7.53
C ALA A 21 -2.40 12.99 -6.43
N CYS A 22 -1.31 12.24 -6.55
CA CYS A 22 0.03 12.81 -6.45
C CYS A 22 1.00 12.04 -7.34
N SER A 23 0.64 11.89 -8.62
CA SER A 23 1.48 11.28 -9.66
C SER A 23 2.83 11.98 -9.85
N THR A 24 3.06 13.12 -9.18
CA THR A 24 4.23 13.99 -9.30
C THR A 24 5.04 14.14 -8.01
N CYS A 25 4.66 13.51 -6.90
CA CYS A 25 5.52 13.39 -5.72
C CYS A 25 5.85 11.93 -5.48
N SER A 26 6.72 11.39 -6.32
CA SER A 26 7.33 10.06 -6.16
C SER A 26 7.97 9.86 -4.77
N SER A 27 8.28 10.96 -4.08
CA SER A 27 8.77 10.94 -2.70
C SER A 27 7.68 10.64 -1.67
N ALA A 28 6.45 11.14 -1.86
CA ALA A 28 5.35 10.94 -0.90
C ALA A 28 4.73 9.54 -1.00
N THR A 29 4.59 8.97 -2.21
CA THR A 29 4.06 7.62 -2.41
C THR A 29 4.97 6.56 -1.79
N VAL A 30 6.29 6.72 -1.92
CA VAL A 30 7.27 5.79 -1.33
C VAL A 30 7.25 5.88 0.20
N THR A 31 7.22 7.09 0.78
CA THR A 31 7.19 7.24 2.24
C THR A 31 5.86 6.79 2.84
N LEU A 32 4.71 7.07 2.21
CA LEU A 32 3.42 6.56 2.69
C LEU A 32 3.33 5.04 2.56
N LYS A 33 3.78 4.45 1.45
CA LYS A 33 3.79 2.99 1.26
C LYS A 33 4.64 2.31 2.34
N ALA A 34 5.84 2.83 2.60
CA ALA A 34 6.72 2.29 3.63
C ALA A 34 6.14 2.42 5.05
N GLY A 35 5.48 3.55 5.36
CA GLY A 35 4.81 3.74 6.64
C GLY A 35 3.61 2.81 6.81
N VAL A 36 2.77 2.69 5.79
CA VAL A 36 1.63 1.76 5.75
C VAL A 36 2.11 0.32 5.89
N GLU A 37 3.19 -0.07 5.22
CA GLU A 37 3.81 -1.39 5.36
C GLU A 37 4.25 -1.69 6.78
N GLN A 38 4.98 -0.78 7.43
CA GLN A 38 5.41 -0.97 8.82
C GLN A 38 4.22 -1.09 9.76
N ILE A 39 3.22 -0.23 9.60
CA ILE A 39 2.04 -0.21 10.46
C ILE A 39 1.22 -1.50 10.28
N LEU A 40 0.99 -1.94 9.04
CA LEU A 40 0.28 -3.20 8.76
C LEU A 40 1.05 -4.41 9.30
N LYS A 41 2.36 -4.48 9.11
CA LYS A 41 3.19 -5.57 9.67
C LYS A 41 3.20 -5.58 11.20
N SER A 42 3.13 -4.41 11.82
CA SER A 42 3.08 -4.30 13.29
C SER A 42 1.70 -4.62 13.87
N MET A 43 0.61 -4.31 13.15
CA MET A 43 -0.76 -4.61 13.59
C MET A 43 -1.19 -6.04 13.23
N VAL A 44 -0.68 -6.57 12.12
CA VAL A 44 -1.01 -7.89 11.60
C VAL A 44 0.30 -8.67 11.36
N PRO A 45 0.73 -9.51 12.31
CA PRO A 45 1.99 -10.25 12.20
C PRO A 45 1.98 -11.31 11.08
N ASP A 46 0.80 -11.62 10.54
CA ASP A 46 0.62 -12.52 9.39
C ASP A 46 1.01 -11.86 8.05
N VAL A 47 1.16 -10.53 8.02
CA VAL A 47 1.57 -9.78 6.82
C VAL A 47 3.07 -9.93 6.60
N LYS A 48 3.43 -10.65 5.54
CA LYS A 48 4.80 -10.81 5.03
C LYS A 48 5.16 -9.68 4.08
N GLU A 49 4.24 -9.29 3.20
CA GLU A 49 4.51 -8.35 2.11
C GLU A 49 3.30 -7.47 1.80
N VAL A 50 3.53 -6.23 1.37
CA VAL A 50 2.47 -5.35 0.86
C VAL A 50 2.80 -4.91 -0.55
N VAL A 51 1.96 -5.30 -1.49
CA VAL A 51 2.06 -4.98 -2.91
C VAL A 51 1.12 -3.84 -3.23
N GLN A 52 1.62 -2.90 -4.03
CA GLN A 52 0.79 -1.83 -4.57
C GLN A 52 0.42 -2.18 -6.01
N ASP A 53 -0.87 -2.29 -6.28
CA ASP A 53 -1.39 -2.42 -7.64
C ASP A 53 -1.36 -1.04 -8.31
N PHE A 54 -0.38 -0.83 -9.20
CA PHE A 54 -0.35 0.31 -10.10
C PHE A 54 -1.15 -0.06 -11.35
N GLY A 55 -2.47 -0.11 -11.21
CA GLY A 55 -3.34 -0.30 -12.37
C GLY A 55 -3.06 0.82 -13.39
N TYR A 56 -2.60 0.42 -14.57
CA TYR A 56 -2.26 1.30 -15.71
C TYR A 56 -3.51 1.98 -16.28
#